data_AF-A0A6J1C635-F1
#
_entry.id   AF-A0A6J1C635-F1
#
_cell.length_a   1.000
_cell.length_b   1.000
_cell.length_c   1.000
_cell.angle_alpha   90.00
_cell.angle_beta   90.00
_cell.angle_gamma   90.00
#
_symmetry.space_group_name_H-M   'P 1'
#
loop_
_entity.id
_entity.type
_entity.pdbx_description
1 polymer ?
#
loop_
_entity_poly.entity_id
_entity_poly.type
_entity_poly.pdbx_seq_one_letter_code
_entity_poly.pdbx_strand_id
1 'polypeptide(L)'
;MAVHAQLYPENLGFPFAAAAASPDWLVDYGCGAATATGQFSFNLQQKPQLLNQPQCLPGDGSVVSLSKNPHRPAAFSQCITAHVEKQRQEIDHYIRLQNESLRMALREQGKQQAATLLRKIELKTAIMLRHKEEEIAQAAKKTMELEIFLRKLETENQLWQRIAQENEAMAISLNNRLDQMREERVSNSFEDAESCCDINVENSTAVAGGDCEAPARNRANRGCSVSEQGRNKMICRGCNCRNSTVIFLPCRHLCSCKNCESVLDSCPVCETQKKATIEALIF
;
A
#
# COMPACT_ATOMS: atom_id res chain seq x y z
N MET A 1 10.30 -35.31 -17.24
CA MET A 1 9.80 -36.10 -16.10
C MET A 1 8.97 -35.19 -15.23
N ALA A 2 7.75 -35.59 -14.87
CA ALA A 2 6.85 -34.79 -14.03
C ALA A 2 7.03 -35.17 -12.56
N VAL A 3 6.94 -34.19 -11.65
CA VAL A 3 6.72 -34.46 -10.22
C VAL A 3 5.60 -33.55 -9.74
N HIS A 4 4.59 -34.19 -9.17
CA HIS A 4 3.36 -33.60 -8.64
C HIS A 4 3.51 -33.48 -7.12
N ALA A 5 3.11 -32.35 -6.53
CA ALA A 5 3.07 -32.17 -5.08
C ALA A 5 1.68 -31.64 -4.68
N GLN A 6 1.07 -32.30 -3.68
CA GLN A 6 -0.34 -32.15 -3.34
C GLN A 6 -0.57 -31.08 -2.27
N LEU A 7 -1.79 -30.51 -2.27
CA LEU A 7 -2.30 -29.60 -1.25
C LEU A 7 -2.61 -30.33 0.06
N TYR A 8 -2.35 -29.69 1.20
CA TYR A 8 -3.25 -29.65 2.37
C TYR A 8 -2.87 -28.49 3.30
N PRO A 9 -3.82 -27.66 3.78
CA PRO A 9 -3.57 -26.67 4.81
C PRO A 9 -3.98 -27.20 6.20
N GLU A 10 -3.07 -27.18 7.18
CA GLU A 10 -3.42 -27.48 8.57
C GLU A 10 -3.98 -26.26 9.30
N ASN A 11 -5.09 -26.48 9.99
CA ASN A 11 -5.83 -25.49 10.75
C ASN A 11 -5.49 -25.70 12.23
N LEU A 12 -4.69 -24.82 12.84
CA LEU A 12 -4.45 -24.82 14.28
C LEU A 12 -4.67 -23.40 14.83
N GLY A 13 -5.74 -23.25 15.60
CA GLY A 13 -6.11 -21.98 16.22
C GLY A 13 -5.29 -21.66 17.47
N PHE A 14 -5.19 -20.38 17.81
CA PHE A 14 -4.61 -19.89 19.06
C PHE A 14 -5.70 -19.34 20.00
N PRO A 15 -5.60 -19.57 21.32
CA PRO A 15 -6.53 -19.02 22.29
C PRO A 15 -6.15 -17.61 22.76
N PHE A 16 -7.19 -16.82 23.05
CA PHE A 16 -7.28 -15.74 24.05
C PHE A 16 -6.00 -15.11 24.64
N ALA A 17 -5.86 -13.80 24.42
CA ALA A 17 -5.34 -12.86 25.42
C ALA A 17 -6.06 -11.49 25.25
N ALA A 18 -6.26 -10.78 26.35
CA ALA A 18 -7.14 -9.61 26.41
C ALA A 18 -6.39 -8.27 26.50
N ALA A 19 -7.18 -7.20 26.34
CA ALA A 19 -6.98 -5.83 26.82
C ALA A 19 -6.28 -4.78 25.93
N ALA A 20 -6.94 -3.61 25.95
CA ALA A 20 -6.45 -2.25 25.72
C ALA A 20 -6.49 -1.61 24.31
N ALA A 21 -7.43 -0.64 24.21
CA ALA A 21 -7.32 0.67 23.55
C ALA A 21 -7.52 0.82 22.02
N SER A 22 -8.73 1.32 21.71
CA SER A 22 -9.09 2.24 20.60
C SER A 22 -9.07 1.75 19.14
N PRO A 23 -10.18 1.89 18.38
CA PRO A 23 -10.25 1.58 16.95
C PRO A 23 -9.95 2.83 16.09
N ASP A 24 -9.42 2.65 14.87
CA ASP A 24 -10.27 2.48 13.67
C ASP A 24 -9.42 2.04 12.44
N TRP A 25 -10.11 1.70 11.34
CA TRP A 25 -9.61 1.30 10.02
C TRP A 25 -8.73 0.02 9.92
N LEU A 26 -9.38 -1.15 10.07
CA LEU A 26 -8.89 -2.36 9.39
C LEU A 26 -9.63 -2.54 8.05
N VAL A 27 -8.86 -2.84 6.99
CA VAL A 27 -9.38 -3.12 5.66
C VAL A 27 -10.05 -4.50 5.66
N ASP A 28 -11.38 -4.54 5.63
CA ASP A 28 -12.13 -5.79 5.54
C ASP A 28 -12.35 -6.22 4.08
N TYR A 29 -11.56 -7.20 3.63
CA TYR A 29 -11.76 -7.96 2.40
C TYR A 29 -12.77 -9.11 2.64
N GLY A 30 -14.00 -8.75 3.01
CA GLY A 30 -15.06 -9.69 3.40
C GLY A 30 -16.24 -9.69 2.43
N CYS A 31 -16.20 -10.50 1.36
CA CYS A 31 -17.36 -10.76 0.51
C CYS A 31 -18.32 -11.75 1.19
N GLY A 32 -18.91 -11.34 2.31
CA GLY A 32 -19.85 -12.12 3.12
C GLY A 32 -21.29 -11.94 2.65
N ALA A 33 -21.76 -12.81 1.76
CA ALA A 33 -23.17 -12.84 1.35
C ALA A 33 -24.05 -13.47 2.43
N ALA A 34 -24.51 -12.69 3.41
CA ALA A 34 -25.55 -13.14 4.36
C ALA A 34 -26.45 -11.99 4.87
N THR A 35 -27.76 -12.18 4.69
CA THR A 35 -28.86 -11.64 5.51
C THR A 35 -28.90 -10.15 5.88
N ALA A 36 -29.73 -9.41 5.14
CA ALA A 36 -30.61 -8.42 5.75
C ALA A 36 -32.02 -8.62 5.17
N THR A 37 -32.85 -9.36 5.91
CA THR A 37 -34.21 -9.75 5.50
C THR A 37 -35.15 -8.55 5.52
N GLY A 38 -35.18 -7.80 4.41
CA GLY A 38 -36.12 -6.69 4.19
C GLY A 38 -37.54 -7.21 3.96
N GLN A 39 -38.20 -7.70 5.00
CA GLN A 39 -39.57 -8.23 4.97
C GLN A 39 -40.59 -7.09 4.82
N PHE A 40 -40.67 -6.52 3.62
CA PHE A 40 -41.66 -5.50 3.28
C PHE A 40 -42.91 -6.14 2.71
N SER A 41 -43.81 -6.50 3.61
CA SER A 41 -45.17 -6.93 3.27
C SER A 41 -45.91 -5.81 2.55
N PHE A 42 -46.14 -5.96 1.24
CA PHE A 42 -47.17 -5.21 0.54
C PHE A 42 -48.54 -5.64 1.07
N ASN A 43 -48.95 -5.06 2.20
CA ASN A 43 -50.28 -5.26 2.76
C ASN A 43 -51.27 -4.41 1.97
N LEU A 44 -51.56 -4.84 0.73
CA LEU A 44 -52.71 -4.36 -0.01
C LEU A 44 -53.94 -4.96 0.67
N GLN A 45 -54.44 -4.25 1.68
CA GLN A 45 -55.63 -4.62 2.47
C GLN A 45 -56.87 -4.65 1.55
N GLN A 46 -57.06 -5.75 0.82
CA GLN A 46 -58.27 -5.99 0.05
C GLN A 46 -59.41 -6.27 1.02
N LYS A 47 -60.23 -5.25 1.27
CA LYS A 47 -61.57 -5.43 1.81
C LYS A 47 -62.46 -5.94 0.67
N PRO A 48 -63.07 -7.14 0.75
CA PRO A 48 -64.13 -7.50 -0.18
C PRO A 48 -65.31 -6.57 0.13
N GLN A 49 -65.55 -5.60 -0.75
CA GLN A 49 -66.82 -4.87 -0.76
C GLN A 49 -67.88 -5.83 -1.30
N LEU A 50 -68.60 -6.46 -0.37
CA LEU A 50 -69.79 -7.25 -0.67
C LEU A 50 -70.87 -6.28 -1.18
N LEU A 51 -70.92 -6.09 -2.49
CA LEU A 51 -71.93 -5.28 -3.17
C LEU A 51 -72.53 -6.15 -4.29
N ASN A 52 -73.58 -6.89 -3.96
CA ASN A 52 -74.98 -6.51 -4.12
C ASN A 52 -75.52 -7.02 -5.45
N GLN A 53 -76.26 -8.12 -5.36
CA GLN A 53 -76.93 -8.80 -6.45
C GLN A 53 -78.02 -7.89 -7.06
N PRO A 54 -78.14 -7.76 -8.39
CA PRO A 54 -79.35 -7.19 -8.98
C PRO A 54 -80.49 -8.19 -8.79
N GLN A 55 -81.35 -7.92 -7.81
CA GLN A 55 -82.62 -8.61 -7.68
C GLN A 55 -83.56 -8.19 -8.81
N CYS A 56 -83.57 -8.96 -9.90
CA CYS A 56 -84.71 -8.97 -10.81
C CYS A 56 -85.86 -9.75 -10.15
N LEU A 57 -86.54 -9.11 -9.19
CA LEU A 57 -87.79 -9.57 -8.60
C LEU A 57 -88.97 -9.21 -9.51
N PRO A 58 -89.71 -10.19 -10.03
CA PRO A 58 -91.14 -10.06 -10.24
C PRO A 58 -91.85 -10.64 -9.01
N GLY A 59 -92.16 -9.78 -8.05
CA GLY A 59 -93.17 -10.12 -7.05
C GLY A 59 -94.54 -10.11 -7.73
N ASP A 60 -95.15 -11.28 -7.91
CA ASP A 60 -96.25 -11.68 -7.02
C ASP A 60 -96.74 -13.10 -7.33
N GLY A 61 -97.28 -13.76 -6.31
CA GLY A 61 -97.72 -15.15 -6.41
C GLY A 61 -99.00 -15.32 -7.22
N SER A 62 -98.96 -16.16 -8.26
CA SER A 62 -100.16 -16.85 -8.73
C SER A 62 -99.81 -18.17 -9.41
N VAL A 63 -100.46 -19.25 -8.97
CA VAL A 63 -100.45 -20.54 -9.65
C VAL A 63 -101.24 -20.44 -10.96
N VAL A 64 -100.54 -20.26 -12.08
CA VAL A 64 -101.16 -20.36 -13.42
C VAL A 64 -100.34 -21.26 -14.33
N SER A 65 -101.04 -22.25 -14.89
CA SER A 65 -100.54 -23.32 -15.74
C SER A 65 -99.63 -22.86 -16.87
N LEU A 66 -98.59 -23.66 -17.13
CA LEU A 66 -97.61 -23.46 -18.19
C LEU A 66 -98.22 -23.66 -19.59
N SER A 67 -98.94 -22.66 -20.10
CA SER A 67 -99.35 -22.61 -21.50
C SER A 67 -98.16 -22.23 -22.39
N LYS A 68 -97.96 -22.98 -23.47
CA LYS A 68 -96.81 -22.84 -24.37
C LYS A 68 -96.83 -21.47 -25.07
N ASN A 69 -95.81 -20.64 -24.85
CA ASN A 69 -95.58 -19.44 -25.65
C ASN A 69 -94.07 -19.26 -25.96
N PRO A 70 -93.61 -19.37 -27.23
CA PRO A 70 -92.18 -19.50 -27.54
C PRO A 70 -91.30 -18.24 -27.37
N HIS A 71 -91.88 -17.04 -27.24
CA HIS A 71 -91.18 -15.79 -27.60
C HIS A 71 -90.57 -14.95 -26.45
N ARG A 72 -90.54 -15.45 -25.20
CA ARG A 72 -90.03 -14.68 -24.03
C ARG A 72 -88.68 -15.08 -23.39
N PRO A 73 -88.01 -16.23 -23.67
CA PRO A 73 -86.72 -16.55 -23.04
C PRO A 73 -85.56 -15.61 -23.45
N ALA A 74 -85.56 -15.12 -24.70
CA ALA A 74 -84.41 -14.43 -25.29
C ALA A 74 -84.06 -13.11 -24.58
N ALA A 75 -85.05 -12.29 -24.22
CA ALA A 75 -84.82 -10.98 -23.60
C ALA A 75 -84.25 -11.07 -22.17
N PHE A 76 -84.68 -12.07 -21.39
CA PHE A 76 -84.15 -12.31 -20.04
C PHE A 76 -82.71 -12.85 -20.10
N SER A 77 -82.45 -13.77 -21.04
CA SER A 77 -81.10 -14.27 -21.33
C SER A 77 -80.15 -13.13 -21.71
N GLN A 78 -80.55 -12.25 -22.63
CA GLN A 78 -79.77 -11.07 -23.04
C GLN A 78 -79.46 -10.12 -21.87
N CYS A 79 -80.41 -9.91 -20.96
CA CYS A 79 -80.21 -9.07 -19.77
C CYS A 79 -79.14 -9.66 -18.82
N ILE A 80 -79.18 -10.97 -18.57
CA ILE A 80 -78.16 -11.65 -17.75
C ILE A 80 -76.79 -11.59 -18.41
N THR A 81 -76.70 -11.86 -19.73
CA THR A 81 -75.43 -11.80 -20.46
C THR A 81 -74.80 -10.40 -20.38
N ALA A 82 -75.58 -9.34 -20.63
CA ALA A 82 -75.11 -7.96 -20.52
C ALA A 82 -74.64 -7.60 -19.09
N HIS A 83 -75.30 -8.12 -18.06
CA HIS A 83 -74.86 -7.94 -16.67
C HIS A 83 -73.54 -8.66 -16.38
N VAL A 84 -73.39 -9.92 -16.83
CA VAL A 84 -72.15 -10.70 -16.69
C VAL A 84 -70.99 -10.05 -17.44
N GLU A 85 -71.25 -9.49 -18.63
CA GLU A 85 -70.24 -8.79 -19.42
C GLU A 85 -69.82 -7.46 -18.79
N LYS A 86 -70.75 -6.71 -18.19
CA LYS A 86 -70.43 -5.53 -17.38
C LYS A 86 -69.56 -5.90 -16.18
N GLN A 87 -69.93 -6.93 -15.42
CA GLN A 87 -69.12 -7.42 -14.29
C GLN A 87 -67.72 -7.87 -14.74
N ARG A 88 -67.60 -8.56 -15.89
CA ARG A 88 -66.30 -8.92 -16.48
C ARG A 88 -65.46 -7.68 -16.79
N GLN A 89 -66.04 -6.66 -17.42
CA GLN A 89 -65.34 -5.40 -17.74
C GLN A 89 -64.89 -4.64 -16.49
N GLU A 90 -65.70 -4.63 -15.42
CA GLU A 90 -65.35 -4.03 -14.13
C GLU A 90 -64.18 -4.76 -13.45
N ILE A 91 -64.21 -6.10 -13.43
CA ILE A 91 -63.11 -6.94 -12.94
C ILE A 91 -61.84 -6.70 -13.76
N ASP A 92 -61.93 -6.73 -15.09
CA ASP A 92 -60.79 -6.48 -15.98
C ASP A 92 -60.22 -5.07 -15.79
N HIS A 93 -61.06 -4.06 -15.53
CA HIS A 93 -60.62 -2.70 -15.23
C HIS A 93 -59.88 -2.63 -13.89
N TYR A 94 -60.42 -3.25 -12.83
CA TYR A 94 -59.77 -3.31 -11.53
C TYR A 94 -58.41 -4.03 -11.60
N ILE A 95 -58.35 -5.16 -12.31
CA ILE A 95 -57.09 -5.91 -12.54
C ILE A 95 -56.06 -5.03 -13.25
N ARG A 96 -56.45 -4.29 -14.30
CA ARG A 96 -55.54 -3.34 -14.98
C ARG A 96 -55.02 -2.26 -14.03
N LEU A 97 -55.91 -1.65 -13.23
CA LEU A 97 -55.56 -0.59 -12.30
C LEU A 97 -54.57 -1.07 -11.21
N GLN A 98 -54.81 -2.25 -10.64
CA GLN A 98 -53.90 -2.85 -9.64
C GLN A 98 -52.54 -3.21 -10.26
N ASN A 99 -52.51 -3.78 -11.46
CA ASN A 99 -51.26 -4.10 -12.16
C ASN A 99 -50.43 -2.85 -12.45
N GLU A 100 -51.05 -1.74 -12.89
CA GLU A 100 -50.29 -0.52 -13.17
C GLU A 100 -49.81 0.18 -11.89
N SER A 101 -50.62 0.18 -10.83
CA SER A 101 -50.21 0.64 -9.49
C SER A 101 -48.99 -0.13 -8.98
N LEU A 102 -49.02 -1.47 -9.04
CA LEU A 102 -47.90 -2.33 -8.66
C LEU A 102 -46.66 -2.09 -9.54
N ARG A 103 -46.84 -1.97 -10.86
CA ARG A 103 -45.75 -1.67 -11.80
C ARG A 103 -45.07 -0.34 -11.49
N MET A 104 -45.83 0.69 -11.12
CA MET A 104 -45.28 1.98 -10.73
C MET A 104 -44.57 1.93 -9.37
N ALA A 105 -45.13 1.24 -8.39
CA ALA A 105 -44.50 1.04 -7.08
C ALA A 105 -43.15 0.29 -7.19
N LEU A 106 -43.08 -0.78 -7.98
CA LEU A 106 -41.84 -1.54 -8.21
C LEU A 106 -40.77 -0.71 -8.93
N ARG A 107 -41.15 0.07 -9.95
CA ARG A 107 -40.24 1.00 -10.64
C ARG A 107 -39.66 2.04 -9.69
N GLU A 108 -40.50 2.61 -8.83
CA GLU A 108 -40.08 3.64 -7.88
C GLU A 108 -39.19 3.06 -6.78
N GLN A 109 -39.55 1.90 -6.23
CA GLN A 109 -38.70 1.16 -5.28
C GLN A 109 -37.32 0.85 -5.87
N GLY A 110 -37.26 0.37 -7.13
CA GLY A 110 -36.01 0.08 -7.83
C GLY A 110 -35.13 1.32 -8.00
N LYS A 111 -35.72 2.47 -8.36
CA LYS A 111 -35.00 3.77 -8.42
C LYS A 111 -34.45 4.17 -7.05
N GLN A 112 -35.25 4.06 -5.99
CA GLN A 112 -34.84 4.45 -4.64
C GLN A 112 -33.72 3.54 -4.10
N GLN A 113 -33.77 2.24 -4.39
CA GLN A 113 -32.67 1.31 -4.07
C GLN A 113 -31.39 1.67 -4.82
N ALA A 114 -31.46 1.87 -6.14
CA ALA A 114 -30.32 2.26 -6.96
C ALA A 114 -29.71 3.60 -6.50
N ALA A 115 -30.53 4.62 -6.26
CA ALA A 115 -30.08 5.92 -5.77
C ALA A 115 -29.48 5.86 -4.35
N THR A 116 -29.90 4.89 -3.52
CA THR A 116 -29.31 4.67 -2.19
C THR A 116 -27.96 3.94 -2.27
N LEU A 117 -27.83 2.98 -3.19
CA LEU A 117 -26.56 2.31 -3.45
C LEU A 117 -25.52 3.27 -4.05
N LEU A 118 -25.91 4.07 -5.04
CA LEU A 118 -25.04 5.08 -5.67
C LEU A 118 -24.51 6.07 -4.63
N ARG A 119 -25.37 6.69 -3.82
CA ARG A 119 -24.92 7.61 -2.75
C ARG A 119 -23.94 6.99 -1.75
N LYS A 120 -24.08 5.69 -1.43
CA LYS A 120 -23.11 4.98 -0.56
C LYS A 120 -21.76 4.79 -1.26
N ILE A 121 -21.77 4.46 -2.55
CA ILE A 121 -20.55 4.32 -3.36
C ILE A 121 -19.87 5.68 -3.51
N GLU A 122 -20.62 6.72 -3.92
CA GLU A 122 -20.15 8.10 -4.08
C GLU A 122 -19.52 8.66 -2.79
N LEU A 123 -20.16 8.46 -1.63
CA LEU A 123 -19.59 8.89 -0.35
C LEU A 123 -18.26 8.17 -0.05
N LYS A 124 -18.20 6.85 -0.27
CA LYS A 124 -16.99 6.06 -0.03
C LYS A 124 -15.86 6.45 -0.98
N THR A 125 -16.15 6.62 -2.28
CA THR A 125 -15.15 7.03 -3.26
C THR A 125 -14.68 8.46 -3.02
N ALA A 126 -15.56 9.40 -2.66
CA ALA A 126 -15.17 10.78 -2.35
C ALA A 126 -14.29 10.89 -1.09
N ILE A 127 -14.47 10.03 -0.09
CA ILE A 127 -13.57 9.96 1.08
C ILE A 127 -12.21 9.39 0.67
N MET A 128 -12.20 8.28 -0.09
CA MET A 128 -10.96 7.66 -0.57
C MET A 128 -10.15 8.58 -1.48
N LEU A 129 -10.80 9.30 -2.40
CA LEU A 129 -10.17 10.24 -3.32
C LEU A 129 -9.50 11.37 -2.56
N ARG A 130 -10.20 12.05 -1.63
CA ARG A 130 -9.61 13.12 -0.81
C ARG A 130 -8.41 12.65 0.00
N HIS A 131 -8.44 11.43 0.54
CA HIS A 131 -7.29 10.87 1.24
C HIS A 131 -6.09 10.67 0.31
N LYS A 132 -6.31 10.20 -0.93
CA LYS A 132 -5.24 10.06 -1.94
C LYS A 132 -4.76 11.40 -2.49
N GLU A 133 -5.64 12.38 -2.65
CA GLU A 133 -5.27 13.77 -2.98
C GLU A 133 -4.35 14.36 -1.90
N GLU A 134 -4.62 14.10 -0.62
CA GLU A 134 -3.78 14.55 0.48
C GLU A 134 -2.43 13.81 0.55
N GLU A 135 -2.39 12.48 0.33
CA GLU A 135 -1.12 11.75 0.16
C GLU A 135 -0.28 12.34 -0.98
N ILE A 136 -0.90 12.64 -2.13
CA ILE A 136 -0.24 13.25 -3.29
C ILE A 136 0.27 14.65 -2.95
N ALA A 137 -0.52 15.48 -2.24
CA ALA A 137 -0.11 16.81 -1.82
C ALA A 137 1.07 16.78 -0.83
N GLN A 138 1.07 15.83 0.11
CA GLN A 138 2.19 15.62 1.04
C GLN A 138 3.46 15.17 0.30
N ALA A 139 3.34 14.24 -0.65
CA ALA A 139 4.45 13.81 -1.50
C ALA A 139 5.00 14.97 -2.34
N ALA A 140 4.14 15.74 -3.01
CA ALA A 140 4.53 16.91 -3.81
C ALA A 140 5.24 17.97 -2.98
N LYS A 141 4.75 18.26 -1.77
CA LYS A 141 5.44 19.14 -0.80
C LYS A 141 6.84 18.63 -0.46
N LYS A 142 7.00 17.33 -0.20
CA LYS A 142 8.30 16.73 0.10
C LYS A 142 9.26 16.77 -1.09
N THR A 143 8.79 16.52 -2.30
CA THR A 143 9.59 16.69 -3.52
C THR A 143 10.08 18.13 -3.66
N MET A 144 9.20 19.12 -3.50
CA MET A 144 9.57 20.54 -3.55
C MET A 144 10.59 20.93 -2.46
N GLU A 145 10.42 20.48 -1.23
CA GLU A 145 11.39 20.70 -0.13
C GLU A 145 12.78 20.12 -0.49
N LEU A 146 12.82 18.91 -1.05
CA LEU A 146 14.07 18.25 -1.47
C LEU A 146 14.71 18.93 -2.68
N GLU A 147 13.95 19.34 -3.69
CA GLU A 147 14.46 20.10 -4.85
C GLU A 147 15.05 21.46 -4.45
N ILE A 148 14.50 22.13 -3.45
CA ILE A 148 15.05 23.37 -2.90
C ILE A 148 16.36 23.09 -2.17
N PHE A 149 16.43 21.99 -1.40
CA PHE A 149 17.63 21.60 -0.68
C PHE A 149 18.77 21.15 -1.63
N LEU A 150 18.46 20.36 -2.65
CA LEU A 150 19.41 19.94 -3.69
C LEU A 150 20.01 21.15 -4.40
N ARG A 151 19.19 22.09 -4.88
CA ARG A 151 19.69 23.32 -5.53
C ARG A 151 20.61 24.15 -4.63
N LYS A 152 20.34 24.22 -3.32
CA LYS A 152 21.25 24.88 -2.37
C LYS A 152 22.60 24.17 -2.31
N LEU A 153 22.61 22.86 -2.07
CA LEU A 153 23.83 22.05 -2.03
C LEU A 153 24.62 22.11 -3.35
N GLU A 154 23.95 22.12 -4.50
CA GLU A 154 24.58 22.31 -5.81
C GLU A 154 25.29 23.67 -5.90
N THR A 155 24.64 24.77 -5.49
CA THR A 155 25.26 26.10 -5.50
C THR A 155 26.41 26.24 -4.50
N GLU A 156 26.31 25.61 -3.33
CA GLU A 156 27.39 25.57 -2.33
C GLU A 156 28.58 24.75 -2.84
N ASN A 157 28.34 23.59 -3.46
CA ASN A 157 29.38 22.76 -4.07
C ASN A 157 30.11 23.51 -5.19
N GLN A 158 29.38 24.17 -6.10
CA GLN A 158 29.96 25.01 -7.15
C GLN A 158 30.75 26.22 -6.61
N LEU A 159 30.40 26.74 -5.44
CA LEU A 159 31.18 27.79 -4.76
C LEU A 159 32.49 27.20 -4.22
N TRP A 160 32.43 26.11 -3.46
CA TRP A 160 33.61 25.45 -2.90
C TRP A 160 34.57 24.92 -3.98
N GLN A 161 34.03 24.40 -5.09
CA GLN A 161 34.82 23.95 -6.23
C GLN A 161 35.63 25.10 -6.86
N ARG A 162 35.01 26.28 -7.04
CA ARG A 162 35.72 27.47 -7.56
C ARG A 162 36.80 27.94 -6.59
N ILE A 163 36.51 28.02 -5.29
CA ILE A 163 37.49 28.39 -4.26
C ILE A 163 38.67 27.40 -4.26
N ALA A 164 38.40 26.09 -4.40
CA ALA A 164 39.44 25.07 -4.49
C ALA A 164 40.31 25.24 -5.75
N GLN A 165 39.70 25.51 -6.90
CA GLN A 165 40.42 25.76 -8.17
C GLN A 165 41.26 27.04 -8.14
N GLU A 166 40.75 28.13 -7.54
CA GLU A 166 41.50 29.37 -7.34
C GLU A 166 42.71 29.15 -6.41
N ASN A 167 42.52 28.40 -5.31
CA ASN A 167 43.60 28.02 -4.40
C ASN A 167 44.65 27.10 -5.07
N GLU A 168 44.21 26.14 -5.89
CA GLU A 168 45.09 25.27 -6.68
C GLU A 168 45.92 26.08 -7.69
N ALA A 169 45.28 27.00 -8.43
CA ALA A 169 45.98 27.88 -9.36
C ALA A 169 47.00 28.80 -8.68
N MET A 170 46.67 29.34 -7.49
CA MET A 170 47.61 30.10 -6.67
C MET A 170 48.79 29.24 -6.20
N ALA A 171 48.53 28.01 -5.72
CA ALA A 171 49.57 27.09 -5.29
C ALA A 171 50.52 26.69 -6.44
N ILE A 172 49.98 26.40 -7.62
CA ILE A 172 50.76 26.12 -8.84
C ILE A 172 51.62 27.33 -9.23
N SER A 173 51.05 28.54 -9.23
CA SER A 173 51.79 29.78 -9.54
C SER A 173 52.96 30.01 -8.58
N LEU A 174 52.75 29.79 -7.28
CA LEU A 174 53.79 29.88 -6.26
C LEU A 174 54.86 28.78 -6.44
N ASN A 175 54.45 27.54 -6.74
CA ASN A 175 55.39 26.45 -6.98
C ASN A 175 56.27 26.73 -8.21
N ASN A 176 55.69 27.13 -9.34
CA ASN A 176 56.43 27.49 -10.55
C ASN A 176 57.46 28.60 -10.29
N ARG A 177 57.12 29.59 -9.44
CA ARG A 177 58.05 30.64 -9.03
C ARG A 177 59.19 30.13 -8.14
N LEU A 178 58.92 29.16 -7.26
CA LEU A 178 59.97 28.51 -6.46
C LEU A 178 60.91 27.69 -7.35
N ASP A 179 60.38 26.99 -8.34
CA ASP A 179 61.17 26.17 -9.26
C ASP A 179 62.02 27.04 -10.20
N GLN A 180 61.48 28.15 -10.73
CA GLN A 180 62.28 29.15 -11.45
C GLN A 180 63.47 29.65 -10.61
N MET A 181 63.28 29.97 -9.32
CA MET A 181 64.38 30.39 -8.45
C MET A 181 65.38 29.26 -8.13
N ARG A 182 64.99 27.98 -8.24
CA ARG A 182 65.93 26.84 -8.16
C ARG A 182 66.75 26.75 -9.44
N GLU A 183 66.10 26.82 -10.60
CA GLU A 183 66.74 26.77 -11.91
C GLU A 183 67.70 27.94 -12.13
N GLU A 184 67.34 29.15 -11.72
CA GLU A 184 68.23 30.33 -11.75
C GLU A 184 69.48 30.14 -10.87
N ARG A 185 69.36 29.48 -9.70
CA ARG A 185 70.53 29.15 -8.86
C ARG A 185 71.43 28.08 -9.48
N VAL A 186 70.84 27.07 -10.14
CA VAL A 186 71.61 26.02 -10.84
C VAL A 186 72.26 26.57 -12.11
N SER A 187 71.60 27.48 -12.83
CA SER A 187 72.12 28.09 -14.07
C SER A 187 73.20 29.14 -13.80
N ASN A 188 73.10 29.89 -12.70
CA ASN A 188 74.16 30.80 -12.25
C ASN A 188 75.31 30.07 -11.53
N SER A 189 75.26 28.73 -11.44
CA SER A 189 76.29 27.88 -10.84
C SER A 189 77.13 27.16 -11.91
N PHE A 190 77.37 27.78 -13.07
CA PHE A 190 78.21 27.23 -14.14
C PHE A 190 79.63 27.83 -14.23
N GLU A 191 79.99 28.76 -13.33
CA GLU A 191 81.38 29.22 -13.11
C GLU A 191 81.65 29.52 -11.61
N ASP A 192 81.65 28.50 -10.75
CA ASP A 192 82.66 28.40 -9.67
C ASP A 192 82.83 26.95 -9.18
N ALA A 193 83.94 26.67 -8.51
CA ALA A 193 84.57 25.35 -8.43
C ALA A 193 84.00 24.35 -7.40
N GLU A 194 84.21 23.07 -7.73
CA GLU A 194 84.57 21.96 -6.84
C GLU A 194 83.87 21.80 -5.47
N SER A 195 82.97 20.82 -5.36
CA SER A 195 83.00 19.89 -4.21
C SER A 195 82.31 18.55 -4.49
N CYS A 196 83.08 17.56 -4.97
CA CYS A 196 82.67 16.17 -5.07
C CYS A 196 83.67 15.26 -4.32
N CYS A 197 83.46 15.10 -3.01
CA CYS A 197 84.02 14.02 -2.18
C CYS A 197 82.91 13.67 -1.15
N ASP A 198 82.21 12.54 -1.18
CA ASP A 198 82.68 11.16 -0.98
C ASP A 198 83.36 10.93 0.39
N ILE A 199 82.66 10.27 1.34
CA ILE A 199 83.26 9.31 2.28
C ILE A 199 82.23 8.22 2.70
N ASN A 200 82.62 6.96 2.51
CA ASN A 200 82.33 5.74 3.29
C ASN A 200 80.97 5.02 3.28
N VAL A 201 80.95 3.89 2.58
CA VAL A 201 81.16 2.53 3.15
C VAL A 201 80.35 2.16 4.41
N GLU A 202 79.38 1.28 4.17
CA GLU A 202 79.03 0.08 4.96
C GLU A 202 79.21 0.12 6.50
N ASN A 203 78.11 0.23 7.23
CA ASN A 203 78.00 -0.43 8.54
C ASN A 203 76.61 -1.06 8.75
N SER A 204 76.53 -2.38 8.58
CA SER A 204 75.42 -3.17 9.11
C SER A 204 75.66 -3.47 10.59
N THR A 205 74.99 -2.77 11.52
CA THR A 205 74.39 -3.35 12.75
C THR A 205 73.76 -2.31 13.69
N ALA A 206 72.43 -2.45 13.89
CA ALA A 206 71.67 -2.37 15.15
C ALA A 206 71.62 -1.09 16.05
N VAL A 207 70.42 -0.94 16.66
CA VAL A 207 70.05 -0.22 17.91
C VAL A 207 69.61 1.27 17.84
N ALA A 208 68.29 1.43 17.63
CA ALA A 208 67.30 2.21 18.42
C ALA A 208 67.61 3.57 19.10
N GLY A 209 66.70 4.54 18.89
CA GLY A 209 66.30 5.52 19.93
C GLY A 209 66.01 6.97 19.49
N GLY A 210 64.71 7.36 19.50
CA GLY A 210 64.19 8.73 19.77
C GLY A 210 64.33 9.80 18.66
N ASP A 211 63.39 10.72 18.41
CA ASP A 211 62.10 11.01 19.06
C ASP A 211 61.05 11.59 18.07
N CYS A 212 59.80 11.52 18.55
CA CYS A 212 58.48 11.97 18.06
C CYS A 212 58.40 13.44 17.56
N GLU A 213 57.43 13.83 16.70
CA GLU A 213 55.95 13.80 16.76
C GLU A 213 55.31 13.70 15.33
N ALA A 214 53.99 13.66 15.03
CA ALA A 214 52.70 13.23 15.65
C ALA A 214 51.56 13.55 14.61
N PRO A 215 50.23 13.47 14.88
CA PRO A 215 49.48 12.82 15.96
C PRO A 215 48.40 11.78 15.52
N ALA A 216 48.00 10.97 16.51
CA ALA A 216 46.76 10.19 16.70
C ALA A 216 45.70 10.00 15.57
N ARG A 217 45.38 8.72 15.29
CA ARG A 217 43.99 8.20 15.40
C ARG A 217 43.93 6.70 15.74
N ASN A 218 42.95 6.37 16.59
CA ASN A 218 42.77 5.17 17.41
C ASN A 218 43.21 3.79 16.88
N ARG A 219 43.89 3.02 17.76
CA ARG A 219 44.06 1.56 17.65
C ARG A 219 42.87 0.82 18.27
N ALA A 220 42.27 -0.10 17.51
CA ALA A 220 41.54 -1.25 18.07
C ALA A 220 41.59 -2.48 17.12
N ASN A 221 42.69 -2.68 16.38
CA ASN A 221 42.85 -3.86 15.53
C ASN A 221 43.54 -5.00 16.30
N ARG A 222 42.76 -5.90 16.90
CA ARG A 222 43.27 -7.21 17.38
C ARG A 222 43.00 -8.29 16.34
N GLY A 223 44.01 -8.52 15.50
CA GLY A 223 44.28 -9.79 14.84
C GLY A 223 43.15 -10.41 14.03
N CYS A 224 43.13 -10.12 12.73
CA CYS A 224 42.51 -11.01 11.76
C CYS A 224 43.44 -11.22 10.57
N SER A 225 43.82 -12.47 10.32
CA SER A 225 44.66 -12.87 9.19
C SER A 225 43.93 -12.60 7.88
N VAL A 226 44.47 -11.73 7.04
CA VAL A 226 43.95 -11.49 5.69
C VAL A 226 44.27 -12.72 4.84
N SER A 227 43.24 -13.48 4.50
CA SER A 227 43.31 -14.45 3.39
C SER A 227 42.77 -13.76 2.14
N GLU A 228 43.67 -13.45 1.20
CA GLU A 228 43.31 -12.89 -0.09
C GLU A 228 42.59 -13.94 -0.93
N GLN A 229 41.27 -13.84 -1.05
CA GLN A 229 40.54 -14.42 -2.18
C GLN A 229 39.16 -13.77 -2.34
N GLY A 230 38.94 -13.26 -3.56
CA GLY A 230 37.95 -12.24 -3.87
C GLY A 230 36.46 -12.62 -3.72
N ARG A 231 35.64 -11.70 -4.26
CA ARG A 231 34.17 -11.54 -4.10
C ARG A 231 33.77 -10.79 -2.83
N ASN A 232 32.79 -9.89 -2.98
CA ASN A 232 32.24 -8.99 -1.95
C ASN A 232 31.58 -9.76 -0.79
N LYS A 233 32.37 -10.31 0.11
CA LYS A 233 31.90 -10.93 1.35
C LYS A 233 31.52 -9.83 2.33
N MET A 234 30.25 -9.73 2.69
CA MET A 234 29.78 -8.78 3.71
C MET A 234 30.51 -9.08 5.04
N ILE A 235 31.11 -8.07 5.66
CA ILE A 235 31.83 -8.21 6.93
C ILE A 235 30.87 -7.90 8.10
N CYS A 236 31.01 -8.64 9.21
CA CYS A 236 30.28 -8.46 10.46
C CYS A 236 30.55 -7.07 11.05
N ARG A 237 29.50 -6.27 11.27
CA ARG A 237 29.60 -4.91 11.84
C ARG A 237 29.92 -4.90 13.33
N GLY A 238 29.68 -6.00 14.04
CA GLY A 238 29.99 -6.12 15.48
C GLY A 238 31.47 -6.34 15.80
N CYS A 239 32.24 -6.97 14.90
CA CYS A 239 33.67 -7.24 15.12
C CYS A 239 34.60 -6.82 13.98
N ASN A 240 34.08 -6.46 12.81
CA ASN A 240 34.83 -6.10 11.59
C ASN A 240 35.87 -7.14 11.13
N CYS A 241 35.83 -8.38 11.66
CA CYS A 241 36.84 -9.43 11.45
C CYS A 241 36.34 -10.66 10.69
N ARG A 242 35.03 -10.98 10.79
CA ARG A 242 34.44 -12.21 10.21
C ARG A 242 33.34 -11.85 9.22
N ASN A 243 33.01 -12.76 8.30
CA ASN A 243 31.87 -12.56 7.40
C ASN A 243 30.55 -12.44 8.19
N SER A 244 29.64 -11.60 7.71
CA SER A 244 28.25 -11.57 8.16
C SER A 244 27.55 -12.83 7.68
N THR A 245 27.03 -13.62 8.62
CA THR A 245 26.29 -14.86 8.37
C THR A 245 24.92 -14.86 9.05
N VAL A 246 24.55 -13.80 9.78
CA VAL A 246 23.32 -13.75 10.58
C VAL A 246 22.45 -12.55 10.16
N ILE A 247 21.18 -12.86 9.92
CA ILE A 247 20.10 -11.93 9.57
C ILE A 247 19.29 -11.61 10.83
N PHE A 248 19.08 -10.33 11.14
CA PHE A 248 18.24 -9.89 12.26
C PHE A 248 16.78 -9.70 11.82
N LEU A 249 15.83 -10.19 12.61
CA LEU A 249 14.40 -9.95 12.42
C LEU A 249 13.86 -8.95 13.47
N PRO A 250 12.96 -8.03 13.09
CA PRO A 250 12.22 -7.98 11.81
C PRO A 250 12.93 -7.28 10.64
N CYS A 251 14.05 -6.59 10.85
CA CYS A 251 14.64 -5.69 9.85
C CYS A 251 15.35 -6.34 8.64
N ARG A 252 15.53 -7.67 8.64
CA ARG A 252 16.14 -8.50 7.57
C ARG A 252 17.58 -8.14 7.16
N HIS A 253 18.31 -7.36 7.97
CA HIS A 253 19.71 -7.02 7.70
C HIS A 253 20.68 -8.16 8.04
N LEU A 254 21.43 -8.62 7.04
CA LEU A 254 22.61 -9.49 7.18
C LEU A 254 23.81 -8.65 7.62
N CYS A 255 24.17 -8.66 8.90
CA CYS A 255 25.13 -7.69 9.44
C CYS A 255 25.99 -8.14 10.62
N SER A 256 25.79 -9.36 11.16
CA SER A 256 26.67 -9.94 12.17
C SER A 256 27.12 -11.35 11.79
N CYS A 257 28.20 -11.81 12.43
CA CYS A 257 28.59 -13.22 12.44
C CYS A 257 27.99 -13.92 13.66
N LYS A 258 27.94 -15.25 13.62
CA LYS A 258 27.42 -16.12 14.69
C LYS A 258 27.93 -15.81 16.10
N ASN A 259 29.16 -15.32 16.23
CA ASN A 259 29.77 -14.97 17.53
C ASN A 259 29.37 -13.58 18.06
N CYS A 260 28.90 -12.68 17.20
CA CYS A 260 28.40 -11.36 17.61
C CYS A 260 26.89 -11.36 17.83
N GLU A 261 26.16 -12.32 17.27
CA GLU A 261 24.71 -12.51 17.43
C GLU A 261 24.23 -12.51 18.89
N SER A 262 24.94 -13.22 19.77
CA SER A 262 24.59 -13.35 21.19
C SER A 262 24.84 -12.08 22.01
N VAL A 263 25.68 -11.16 21.52
CA VAL A 263 26.07 -9.92 22.21
C VAL A 263 25.25 -8.72 21.70
N LEU A 264 24.57 -8.85 20.55
CA LEU A 264 23.84 -7.77 19.89
C LEU A 264 22.33 -7.92 20.09
N ASP A 265 21.71 -7.07 20.92
CA ASP A 265 20.26 -7.05 21.15
C ASP A 265 19.49 -6.12 20.21
N SER A 266 20.20 -5.43 19.31
CA SER A 266 19.64 -4.65 18.21
C SER A 266 20.50 -4.83 16.94
N CYS A 267 19.92 -4.49 15.79
CA CYS A 267 20.60 -4.57 14.50
C CYS A 267 21.62 -3.42 14.34
N PRO A 268 22.93 -3.70 14.10
CA PRO A 268 23.95 -2.66 13.88
C PRO A 268 23.78 -1.76 12.63
N VAL A 269 22.76 -1.99 11.80
CA VAL A 269 22.51 -1.23 10.55
C VAL A 269 21.36 -0.25 10.69
N CYS A 270 20.38 -0.55 11.54
CA CYS A 270 19.11 0.19 11.62
C CYS A 270 18.52 0.25 13.04
N GLU A 271 19.30 -0.16 14.04
CA GLU A 271 19.03 -0.09 15.49
C GLU A 271 17.74 -0.81 15.96
N THR A 272 17.05 -1.48 15.06
CA THR A 272 15.83 -2.26 15.35
C THR A 272 16.16 -3.40 16.32
N GLN A 273 15.36 -3.53 17.38
CA GLN A 273 15.53 -4.56 18.41
C GLN A 273 15.42 -5.97 17.83
N LYS A 274 16.35 -6.84 18.22
CA LYS A 274 16.43 -8.26 17.83
C LYS A 274 15.25 -9.01 18.44
N LYS A 275 14.34 -9.53 17.61
CA LYS A 275 13.27 -10.46 18.04
C LYS A 275 13.59 -11.92 17.71
N ALA A 276 14.28 -12.15 16.60
CA ALA A 276 14.77 -13.46 16.18
C ALA A 276 15.94 -13.26 15.20
N THR A 277 16.70 -14.31 14.96
CA THR A 277 17.87 -14.34 14.09
C THR A 277 17.88 -15.60 13.22
N ILE A 278 18.43 -15.50 12.02
CA ILE A 278 18.53 -16.61 11.06
C ILE A 278 19.95 -16.65 10.51
N GLU A 279 20.58 -17.82 10.53
CA GLU A 279 21.88 -18.08 9.90
C GLU A 279 21.70 -18.28 8.38
N ALA A 280 22.38 -17.45 7.59
CA ALA A 280 22.34 -17.48 6.14
C ALA A 280 23.49 -18.34 5.60
N LEU A 281 23.14 -19.38 4.81
CA LEU A 281 24.11 -20.17 4.06
C LEU A 281 24.44 -19.45 2.75
N ILE A 282 25.65 -18.89 2.66
CA ILE A 282 26.16 -18.16 1.50
C ILE A 282 27.25 -19.02 0.86
N PHE A 283 26.95 -19.59 -0.31
CA PHE A 283 27.83 -20.45 -1.11
C PHE A 283 28.59 -19.62 -2.18
#